data_AF-A0A2A2F5N3-F1
#
_entry.id   AF-A0A2A2F5N3-F1
#
_cell.length_a   1.000
_cell.length_b   1.000
_cell.length_c   1.000
_cell.angle_alpha   90.00
_cell.angle_beta   90.00
_cell.angle_gamma   90.00
#
_symmetry.space_group_name_H-M   'P 1'
#
loop_
_entity.id
_entity.type
_entity.pdbx_description
1 polymer ?
#
loop_
_entity_poly.entity_id
_entity_poly.type
_entity_poly.pdbx_seq_one_letter_code
_entity_poly.pdbx_strand_id
1 'polypeptide(L)'
;MWTTLALALSDYRTFDQVLTKQRLEEYGVLNMLKDGKTVLRGMRNIGWLPDKINSYDDLREAFLGAANELGELTKKYAEAEDDDLRGPITRNALGLAGSLTHLLDLVDVELTRVLKLPEFSRRFEDDRRDALFRSLAIGSAIGSRYGHHVAYRQLFEDRSDKRRQAFDPTVDAADPWARLIGSWTLVGDFAGQTEVVADALREHFGGLDTHDDAPEIAIRSEVRTEPTRRQVAETARRMLATKDLRLTPEATSVLHGLARTPFDVADALQYLADDNEGRRVDAAEVRYALAQLEPGRLLRGFDSRRTTPRKIVSALLEAERPVTDAELDERADVSSRSRRDHLADLNEVGLVEETDRGYRLCLSFSDVDGDDPERYTDVWPALVADPKMPSVHVAAKALRIGREHHGPGDPVETVGWPYTGVSDPPDLRELSTPRPYLDDVLPALWSVRVRSEYVDDLGVAPSISTAPLRAGPPIDQTALQNVTDGDPTG
;
A
#
# COMPACT_ATOMS: atom_id res chain seq x y z
N MET A 1 -5.77 15.52 -11.36
CA MET A 1 -6.14 14.70 -10.18
C MET A 1 -7.45 15.18 -9.57
N TRP A 2 -7.51 16.34 -8.90
CA TRP A 2 -8.71 16.77 -8.17
C TRP A 2 -9.95 16.93 -9.04
N THR A 3 -9.81 17.49 -10.25
CA THR A 3 -10.92 17.58 -11.20
C THR A 3 -11.51 16.21 -11.52
N THR A 4 -10.66 15.25 -11.87
CA THR A 4 -11.07 13.87 -12.15
C THR A 4 -11.78 13.23 -10.97
N LEU A 5 -11.24 13.42 -9.75
CA LEU A 5 -11.86 12.90 -8.53
C LEU A 5 -13.22 13.54 -8.27
N ALA A 6 -13.31 14.87 -8.36
CA ALA A 6 -14.55 15.61 -8.14
C ALA A 6 -15.64 15.18 -9.13
N LEU A 7 -15.32 15.12 -10.43
CA LEU A 7 -16.27 14.70 -11.45
C LEU A 7 -16.69 13.23 -11.30
N ALA A 8 -15.77 12.34 -10.91
CA ALA A 8 -16.11 10.94 -10.65
C ALA A 8 -17.03 10.79 -9.43
N LEU A 9 -16.77 11.51 -8.34
CA LEU A 9 -17.64 11.48 -7.15
C LEU A 9 -19.00 12.12 -7.44
N SER A 10 -19.04 13.14 -8.30
CA SER A 10 -20.27 13.81 -8.72
C SER A 10 -20.99 13.12 -9.90
N ASP A 11 -20.62 11.90 -10.27
CA ASP A 11 -21.33 11.19 -11.33
C ASP A 11 -22.77 10.88 -10.90
N TYR A 12 -23.72 10.89 -11.85
CA TYR A 12 -25.13 10.60 -11.56
C TYR A 12 -25.30 9.24 -10.88
N ARG A 13 -24.44 8.26 -11.19
CA ARG A 13 -24.45 6.93 -10.57
C ARG A 13 -24.17 7.00 -9.07
N THR A 14 -23.36 7.94 -8.60
CA THR A 14 -23.13 8.12 -7.16
C THR A 14 -24.45 8.44 -6.46
N PHE A 15 -25.27 9.32 -7.03
CA PHE A 15 -26.58 9.67 -6.45
C PHE A 15 -27.63 8.57 -6.65
N ASP A 16 -27.61 7.90 -7.80
CA ASP A 16 -28.62 6.91 -8.13
C ASP A 16 -28.37 5.55 -7.45
N GLN A 17 -27.14 5.25 -7.04
CA GLN A 17 -26.76 3.93 -6.50
C GLN A 17 -26.19 3.98 -5.07
N VAL A 18 -25.54 5.08 -4.68
CA VAL A 18 -24.81 5.16 -3.39
C VAL A 18 -25.51 6.15 -2.45
N LEU A 19 -25.57 7.42 -2.83
CA LEU A 19 -26.19 8.52 -2.08
C LEU A 19 -27.69 8.63 -2.37
N THR A 20 -28.41 7.51 -2.37
CA THR A 20 -29.84 7.49 -2.70
C THR A 20 -30.66 8.23 -1.64
N LYS A 21 -31.85 8.73 -2.03
CA LYS A 21 -32.79 9.34 -1.10
C LYS A 21 -33.04 8.47 0.15
N GLN A 22 -33.28 7.18 -0.07
CA GLN A 22 -33.53 6.22 1.02
C GLN A 22 -32.35 6.15 1.98
N ARG A 23 -31.11 6.06 1.47
CA ARG A 23 -29.91 6.00 2.31
C ARG A 23 -29.71 7.30 3.10
N LEU A 24 -29.92 8.46 2.46
CA LEU A 24 -29.82 9.75 3.14
C LEU A 24 -30.90 9.95 4.22
N GLU A 25 -32.09 9.37 4.04
CA GLU A 25 -33.14 9.35 5.08
C GLU A 25 -32.78 8.42 6.24
N GLU A 26 -32.33 7.20 5.93
CA GLU A 26 -31.93 6.18 6.91
C GLU A 26 -30.84 6.68 7.87
N TYR A 27 -29.83 7.37 7.32
CA TYR A 27 -28.72 7.94 8.10
C TYR A 27 -29.04 9.34 8.66
N GLY A 28 -30.29 9.82 8.53
CA GLY A 28 -30.73 11.09 9.07
C GLY A 28 -30.14 12.33 8.39
N VAL A 29 -29.40 12.18 7.29
CA VAL A 29 -28.78 13.30 6.55
C VAL A 29 -29.83 14.23 5.97
N LEU A 30 -30.97 13.70 5.50
CA LEU A 30 -32.08 14.58 5.06
C LEU A 30 -32.69 15.38 6.20
N ASN A 31 -32.65 14.89 7.43
CA ASN A 31 -33.08 15.67 8.60
C ASN A 31 -32.05 16.76 8.92
N MET A 32 -30.74 16.47 8.81
CA MET A 32 -29.69 17.50 8.95
C MET A 32 -29.83 18.63 7.93
N LEU A 33 -30.32 18.35 6.72
CA LEU A 33 -30.62 19.39 5.73
C LEU A 33 -31.79 20.31 6.16
N LYS A 34 -32.77 19.76 6.87
CA LYS A 34 -33.95 20.48 7.39
C LYS A 34 -33.64 21.24 8.70
N ASP A 35 -32.92 20.60 9.62
CA ASP A 35 -32.66 21.07 10.99
C ASP A 35 -31.54 22.12 11.07
N GLY A 36 -30.81 22.34 9.98
CA GLY A 36 -29.99 23.53 9.83
C GLY A 36 -28.85 23.38 8.82
N LYS A 37 -28.86 24.25 7.81
CA LYS A 37 -27.71 24.56 6.94
C LYS A 37 -26.37 24.65 7.69
N THR A 38 -26.42 25.16 8.92
CA THR A 38 -25.26 25.43 9.76
C THR A 38 -24.51 24.15 10.08
N VAL A 39 -25.19 23.01 10.30
CA VAL A 39 -24.52 21.76 10.65
C VAL A 39 -23.70 21.22 9.48
N LEU A 40 -24.32 21.07 8.29
CA LEU A 40 -23.63 20.49 7.13
C LEU A 40 -22.58 21.43 6.53
N ARG A 41 -22.86 22.75 6.44
CA ARG A 41 -21.88 23.72 5.94
C ARG A 41 -20.84 24.13 6.98
N GLY A 42 -21.23 24.30 8.24
CA GLY A 42 -20.39 24.86 9.30
C GLY A 42 -19.63 23.83 10.12
N MET A 43 -20.11 22.58 10.22
CA MET A 43 -19.36 21.49 10.87
C MET A 43 -18.66 20.63 9.82
N ARG A 44 -19.43 20.12 8.84
CA ARG A 44 -18.96 19.14 7.84
C ARG A 44 -18.39 19.76 6.55
N ASN A 45 -18.32 21.09 6.45
CA ASN A 45 -17.85 21.84 5.27
C ASN A 45 -18.44 21.37 3.93
N ILE A 46 -19.65 20.83 3.93
CA ILE A 46 -20.32 20.41 2.69
C ILE A 46 -20.79 21.69 1.99
N GLY A 47 -19.96 22.16 1.07
CA GLY A 47 -20.23 23.33 0.23
C GLY A 47 -21.20 22.99 -0.91
N TRP A 48 -21.39 23.95 -1.83
CA TRP A 48 -22.24 23.83 -3.04
C TRP A 48 -23.74 23.58 -2.80
N LEU A 49 -24.13 23.27 -1.57
CA LEU A 49 -25.52 23.27 -1.14
C LEU A 49 -26.14 24.65 -1.41
N PRO A 50 -27.31 24.79 -2.05
CA PRO A 50 -27.99 26.07 -2.23
C PRO A 50 -28.55 26.63 -0.93
N ASP A 51 -28.99 27.89 -0.97
CA ASP A 51 -29.54 28.56 0.21
C ASP A 51 -30.92 28.06 0.65
N LYS A 52 -31.55 27.16 -0.08
CA LYS A 52 -32.66 26.36 0.42
C LYS A 52 -32.50 24.98 -0.20
N ILE A 53 -32.37 23.96 0.64
CA ILE A 53 -32.48 22.56 0.23
C ILE A 53 -33.69 22.04 0.98
N ASN A 54 -34.77 21.81 0.24
CA ASN A 54 -36.01 21.27 0.81
C ASN A 54 -36.19 19.80 0.45
N SER A 55 -35.41 19.30 -0.52
CA SER A 55 -35.55 17.97 -1.08
C SER A 55 -34.21 17.31 -1.39
N TYR A 56 -34.27 15.99 -1.58
CA TYR A 56 -33.16 15.22 -2.14
C TYR A 56 -32.78 15.71 -3.55
N ASP A 57 -33.76 16.08 -4.37
CA ASP A 57 -33.54 16.53 -5.74
C ASP A 57 -32.76 17.84 -5.78
N ASP A 58 -33.02 18.77 -4.85
CA ASP A 58 -32.30 20.04 -4.73
C ASP A 58 -30.80 19.78 -4.40
N LEU A 59 -30.52 18.81 -3.53
CA LEU A 59 -29.14 18.41 -3.19
C LEU A 59 -28.45 17.80 -4.42
N ARG A 60 -29.13 16.87 -5.10
CA ARG A 60 -28.61 16.21 -6.29
C ARG A 60 -28.31 17.22 -7.40
N GLU A 61 -29.26 18.11 -7.69
CA GLU A 61 -29.11 19.15 -8.70
C GLU A 61 -27.95 20.09 -8.40
N ALA A 62 -27.74 20.44 -7.12
CA ALA A 62 -26.64 21.30 -6.71
C ALA A 62 -25.25 20.69 -7.01
N PHE A 63 -25.04 19.42 -6.66
CA PHE A 63 -23.76 18.75 -6.91
C PHE A 63 -23.53 18.45 -8.39
N LEU A 64 -24.58 18.03 -9.13
CA LEU A 64 -24.50 17.80 -10.57
C LEU A 64 -24.26 19.12 -11.33
N GLY A 65 -24.91 20.21 -10.92
CA GLY A 65 -24.69 21.55 -11.46
C GLY A 65 -23.26 22.04 -11.24
N ALA A 66 -22.75 21.88 -10.02
CA ALA A 66 -21.36 22.21 -9.68
C ALA A 66 -20.34 21.40 -10.50
N ALA A 67 -20.62 20.12 -10.74
CA ALA A 67 -19.79 19.27 -11.59
C ALA A 67 -19.82 19.71 -13.05
N ASN A 68 -21.00 20.08 -13.56
CA ASN A 68 -21.14 20.61 -14.92
C ASN A 68 -20.38 21.92 -15.11
N GLU A 69 -20.49 22.86 -14.16
CA GLU A 69 -19.72 24.11 -14.17
C GLU A 69 -18.21 23.86 -14.13
N LEU A 70 -17.75 22.92 -13.30
CA LEU A 70 -16.34 22.51 -13.26
C LEU A 70 -15.89 21.92 -14.60
N GLY A 71 -16.73 21.07 -15.22
CA GLY A 71 -16.50 20.54 -16.56
C GLY A 71 -16.33 21.64 -17.61
N GLU A 72 -17.24 22.61 -17.63
CA GLU A 72 -17.18 23.75 -18.55
C GLU A 72 -15.93 24.62 -18.34
N LEU A 73 -15.53 24.88 -17.09
CA LEU A 73 -14.28 25.60 -16.80
C LEU A 73 -13.06 24.83 -17.32
N THR A 74 -13.04 23.50 -17.15
CA THR A 74 -11.91 22.68 -17.61
C THR A 74 -11.85 22.57 -19.13
N LYS A 75 -13.00 22.58 -19.81
CA LYS A 75 -13.09 22.66 -21.26
C LYS A 75 -12.55 24.00 -21.77
N LYS A 76 -12.96 25.11 -21.16
CA LYS A 76 -12.44 26.45 -21.49
C LYS A 76 -10.93 26.52 -21.31
N TYR A 77 -10.39 25.96 -20.22
CA TYR A 77 -8.95 25.87 -20.02
C TYR A 77 -8.26 25.08 -21.14
N ALA A 78 -8.81 23.93 -21.55
CA ALA A 78 -8.24 23.12 -22.62
C ALA A 78 -8.31 23.80 -23.99
N GLU A 79 -9.30 24.64 -24.24
CA GLU A 79 -9.48 25.36 -25.52
C GLU A 79 -8.66 26.66 -25.60
N ALA A 80 -8.53 27.38 -24.48
CA ALA A 80 -7.91 28.70 -24.44
C ALA A 80 -6.48 28.71 -23.84
N GLU A 81 -6.07 27.61 -23.19
CA GLU A 81 -4.81 27.50 -22.42
C GLU A 81 -4.62 28.66 -21.42
N ASP A 82 -5.73 29.19 -20.88
CA ASP A 82 -5.72 30.31 -19.94
C ASP A 82 -5.31 29.86 -18.53
N ASP A 83 -4.04 30.08 -18.18
CA ASP A 83 -3.47 29.70 -16.89
C ASP A 83 -4.19 30.34 -15.67
N ASP A 84 -4.88 31.47 -15.84
CA ASP A 84 -5.66 32.10 -14.77
C ASP A 84 -6.83 31.21 -14.30
N LEU A 85 -7.28 30.27 -15.14
CA LEU A 85 -8.32 29.29 -14.80
C LEU A 85 -7.83 28.17 -13.87
N ARG A 86 -6.51 27.91 -13.79
CA ARG A 86 -5.97 26.78 -13.02
C ARG A 86 -6.27 26.87 -11.53
N GLY A 87 -6.15 28.07 -10.96
CA GLY A 87 -6.45 28.34 -9.55
C GLY A 87 -7.93 28.08 -9.21
N PRO A 88 -8.88 28.74 -9.90
CA PRO A 88 -10.31 28.49 -9.75
C PRO A 88 -10.71 27.02 -9.97
N ILE A 89 -10.23 26.39 -11.03
CA ILE A 89 -10.51 24.97 -11.32
C ILE A 89 -10.06 24.08 -10.16
N THR A 90 -8.82 24.25 -9.70
CA THR A 90 -8.25 23.43 -8.63
C THR A 90 -9.01 23.63 -7.32
N ARG A 91 -9.35 24.89 -6.97
CA ARG A 91 -10.11 25.22 -5.75
C ARG A 91 -11.52 24.64 -5.78
N ASN A 92 -12.22 24.78 -6.91
CA ASN A 92 -13.58 24.25 -7.08
C ASN A 92 -13.57 22.72 -7.04
N ALA A 93 -12.65 22.08 -7.75
CA ALA A 93 -12.50 20.63 -7.73
C ALA A 93 -12.20 20.09 -6.32
N LEU A 94 -11.26 20.71 -5.60
CA LEU A 94 -10.88 20.29 -4.26
C LEU A 94 -12.05 20.39 -3.27
N GLY A 95 -12.79 21.50 -3.31
CA GLY A 95 -13.92 21.68 -2.41
C GLY A 95 -15.13 20.81 -2.77
N LEU A 96 -15.39 20.58 -4.05
CA LEU A 96 -16.44 19.65 -4.50
C LEU A 96 -16.12 18.21 -4.08
N ALA A 97 -14.88 17.75 -4.32
CA ALA A 97 -14.41 16.44 -3.88
C ALA A 97 -14.44 16.29 -2.35
N GLY A 98 -14.05 17.33 -1.61
CA GLY A 98 -14.13 17.35 -0.15
C GLY A 98 -15.58 17.24 0.35
N SER A 99 -16.50 18.01 -0.25
CA SER A 99 -17.92 17.99 0.11
C SER A 99 -18.55 16.60 -0.08
N LEU A 100 -18.26 15.95 -1.20
CA LEU A 100 -18.75 14.59 -1.48
C LEU A 100 -18.08 13.54 -0.61
N THR A 101 -16.81 13.70 -0.27
CA THR A 101 -16.12 12.84 0.70
C THR A 101 -16.83 12.87 2.05
N HIS A 102 -17.17 14.06 2.55
CA HIS A 102 -17.92 14.19 3.81
C HIS A 102 -19.35 13.66 3.69
N LEU A 103 -20.01 13.82 2.54
CA LEU A 103 -21.36 13.29 2.35
C LEU A 103 -21.37 11.76 2.36
N LEU A 104 -20.37 11.11 1.74
CA LEU A 104 -20.19 9.66 1.75
C LEU A 104 -19.91 9.13 3.17
N ASP A 105 -19.05 9.81 3.95
CA ASP A 105 -18.81 9.41 5.34
C ASP A 105 -20.06 9.57 6.23
N LEU A 106 -20.95 10.54 5.96
CA LEU A 106 -22.21 10.68 6.71
C LEU A 106 -23.17 9.50 6.50
N VAL A 107 -23.07 8.81 5.37
CA VAL A 107 -23.89 7.62 5.06
C VAL A 107 -23.10 6.32 5.19
N ASP A 108 -22.01 6.34 5.95
CA ASP A 108 -21.14 5.20 6.24
C ASP A 108 -20.67 4.47 4.97
N VAL A 109 -20.22 5.26 3.99
CA VAL A 109 -19.59 4.74 2.77
C VAL A 109 -18.08 4.95 2.86
N GLU A 110 -17.34 3.85 2.88
CA GLU A 110 -15.88 3.88 2.84
C GLU A 110 -15.39 4.30 1.45
N LEU A 111 -14.59 5.36 1.40
CA LEU A 111 -14.01 5.87 0.16
C LEU A 111 -12.52 5.52 0.08
N THR A 112 -12.13 4.76 -0.95
CA THR A 112 -10.73 4.53 -1.30
C THR A 112 -10.39 5.14 -2.66
N ARG A 113 -9.32 5.92 -2.72
CA ARG A 113 -8.87 6.63 -3.92
C ARG A 113 -7.56 6.06 -4.41
N VAL A 114 -7.56 5.55 -5.64
CA VAL A 114 -6.35 5.03 -6.29
C VAL A 114 -5.78 6.09 -7.22
N LEU A 115 -4.63 6.65 -6.85
CA LEU A 115 -3.89 7.60 -7.67
C LEU A 115 -2.79 6.86 -8.45
N LYS A 116 -2.98 6.75 -9.78
CA LYS A 116 -2.01 6.13 -10.68
C LYS A 116 -1.00 7.16 -11.19
N LEU A 117 0.29 6.87 -11.00
CA LEU A 117 1.46 7.70 -11.35
C LEU A 117 2.47 6.85 -12.15
N PRO A 118 2.11 6.35 -13.35
CA PRO A 118 2.91 5.37 -14.08
C PRO A 118 4.31 5.88 -14.49
N GLU A 119 4.47 7.18 -14.71
CA GLU A 119 5.75 7.81 -15.06
C GLU A 119 6.28 8.70 -13.92
N PHE A 120 6.01 8.34 -12.66
CA PHE A 120 6.38 9.15 -11.50
C PHE A 120 7.89 9.47 -11.49
N SER A 121 8.72 8.44 -11.60
CA SER A 121 10.19 8.53 -11.65
C SER A 121 10.73 9.47 -12.73
N ARG A 122 10.01 9.68 -13.83
CA ARG A 122 10.44 10.47 -15.00
C ARG A 122 9.83 11.85 -15.08
N ARG A 123 8.59 12.03 -14.58
CA ARG A 123 7.80 13.27 -14.78
C ARG A 123 7.60 14.10 -13.52
N PHE A 124 7.92 13.56 -12.35
CA PHE A 124 7.78 14.23 -11.05
C PHE A 124 9.15 14.49 -10.42
N GLU A 125 9.86 15.43 -11.04
CA GLU A 125 11.03 16.12 -10.46
C GLU A 125 10.58 17.06 -9.34
N ASP A 126 11.54 17.48 -8.50
CA ASP A 126 11.36 18.03 -7.15
C ASP A 126 10.14 18.97 -7.00
N ASP A 127 10.08 20.09 -7.73
CA ASP A 127 8.98 21.06 -7.61
C ASP A 127 7.59 20.45 -7.89
N ARG A 128 7.49 19.58 -8.90
CA ARG A 128 6.21 18.96 -9.29
C ARG A 128 5.81 17.88 -8.29
N ARG A 129 6.80 17.16 -7.75
CA ARG A 129 6.62 16.18 -6.69
C ARG A 129 6.11 16.85 -5.41
N ASP A 130 6.75 17.95 -5.02
CA ASP A 130 6.35 18.74 -3.86
C ASP A 130 4.96 19.34 -4.02
N ALA A 131 4.66 19.91 -5.18
CA ALA A 131 3.31 20.40 -5.47
C ALA A 131 2.25 19.29 -5.38
N LEU A 132 2.56 18.07 -5.85
CA LEU A 132 1.66 16.93 -5.74
C LEU A 132 1.44 16.54 -4.27
N PHE A 133 2.50 16.36 -3.49
CA PHE A 133 2.41 15.90 -2.11
C PHE A 133 1.79 16.95 -1.19
N ARG A 134 2.13 18.23 -1.36
CA ARG A 134 1.42 19.32 -0.69
C ARG A 134 -0.08 19.31 -1.02
N SER A 135 -0.43 19.08 -2.29
CA SER A 135 -1.83 19.00 -2.70
C SER A 135 -2.56 17.81 -2.06
N LEU A 136 -1.91 16.66 -1.95
CA LEU A 136 -2.44 15.48 -1.25
C LEU A 136 -2.56 15.71 0.27
N ALA A 137 -1.61 16.40 0.90
CA ALA A 137 -1.66 16.77 2.32
C ALA A 137 -2.87 17.65 2.62
N ILE A 138 -3.02 18.75 1.87
CA ILE A 138 -4.16 19.67 1.98
C ILE A 138 -5.48 18.91 1.77
N GLY A 139 -5.59 18.15 0.68
CA GLY A 139 -6.82 17.44 0.36
C GLY A 139 -7.17 16.33 1.35
N SER A 140 -6.18 15.67 1.94
CA SER A 140 -6.40 14.67 3.00
C SER A 140 -6.80 15.33 4.31
N ALA A 141 -6.24 16.49 4.64
CA ALA A 141 -6.68 17.28 5.79
C ALA A 141 -8.12 17.79 5.62
N ILE A 142 -8.51 18.18 4.40
CA ILE A 142 -9.90 18.49 4.06
C ILE A 142 -10.76 17.24 4.22
N GLY A 143 -10.31 16.09 3.74
CA GLY A 143 -10.98 14.80 3.91
C GLY A 143 -10.76 14.14 5.28
N SER A 144 -10.52 14.91 6.33
CA SER A 144 -10.35 14.42 7.72
C SER A 144 -11.34 15.09 8.65
N ARG A 145 -11.78 14.38 9.70
CA ARG A 145 -12.72 14.93 10.68
C ARG A 145 -12.40 14.57 12.12
N TYR A 146 -12.80 15.47 13.01
CA TYR A 146 -12.90 15.26 14.45
C TYR A 146 -14.38 15.34 14.85
N GLY A 147 -14.98 14.20 15.23
CA GLY A 147 -16.44 14.13 15.37
C GLY A 147 -17.14 14.54 14.05
N HIS A 148 -17.90 15.63 14.07
CA HIS A 148 -18.53 16.24 12.89
C HIS A 148 -17.75 17.43 12.30
N HIS A 149 -16.60 17.80 12.86
CA HIS A 149 -15.84 18.99 12.45
C HIS A 149 -14.76 18.60 11.44
N VAL A 150 -14.69 19.30 10.31
CA VAL A 150 -13.62 19.09 9.32
C VAL A 150 -12.28 19.59 9.88
N ALA A 151 -11.28 18.71 9.93
CA ALA A 151 -9.99 19.01 10.56
C ALA A 151 -9.29 20.21 9.90
N TYR A 152 -9.26 20.27 8.57
CA TYR A 152 -8.66 21.41 7.86
C TYR A 152 -9.23 22.77 8.28
N ARG A 153 -10.57 22.84 8.48
CA ARG A 153 -11.23 24.09 8.88
C ARG A 153 -10.78 24.57 10.25
N GLN A 154 -10.54 23.62 11.15
CA GLN A 154 -10.22 23.87 12.55
C GLN A 154 -8.74 24.15 12.78
N LEU A 155 -7.87 23.63 11.91
CA LEU A 155 -6.41 23.65 12.13
C LEU A 155 -5.66 24.57 11.17
N PHE A 156 -6.03 24.58 9.89
CA PHE A 156 -5.18 25.13 8.81
C PHE A 156 -5.87 26.22 7.97
N GLU A 157 -7.12 26.60 8.30
CA GLU A 157 -7.83 27.63 7.55
C GLU A 157 -7.41 29.03 7.98
N ASP A 158 -6.81 29.78 7.07
CA ASP A 158 -6.29 31.13 7.30
C ASP A 158 -7.35 32.23 7.09
N ARG A 159 -8.38 31.98 6.27
CA ARG A 159 -9.43 32.98 5.96
C ARG A 159 -10.37 33.17 7.15
N SER A 160 -10.24 34.33 7.80
CA SER A 160 -11.01 34.69 9.00
C SER A 160 -12.54 34.57 8.82
N ASP A 161 -13.08 34.98 7.66
CA ASP A 161 -14.52 34.85 7.35
C ASP A 161 -15.00 33.41 7.39
N LYS A 162 -14.14 32.48 6.95
CA LYS A 162 -14.45 31.06 6.91
C LYS A 162 -14.30 30.40 8.28
N ARG A 163 -13.32 30.82 9.07
CA ARG A 163 -13.17 30.41 10.47
C ARG A 163 -14.36 30.83 11.32
N ARG A 164 -14.83 32.07 11.19
CA ARG A 164 -16.01 32.56 11.93
C ARG A 164 -17.33 31.82 11.61
N GLN A 165 -17.38 31.12 10.48
CA GLN A 165 -18.53 30.30 10.08
C GLN A 165 -18.44 28.86 10.61
N ALA A 166 -17.28 28.45 11.12
CA ALA A 166 -17.06 27.13 11.67
C ALA A 166 -17.58 27.05 13.10
N PHE A 167 -18.09 25.88 13.48
CA PHE A 167 -18.38 25.60 14.88
C PHE A 167 -17.14 25.09 15.61
N ASP A 168 -16.97 25.53 16.84
CA ASP A 168 -15.91 25.05 17.71
C ASP A 168 -16.16 23.59 18.13
N PRO A 169 -15.16 22.70 18.03
CA PRO A 169 -15.27 21.35 18.53
C PRO A 169 -15.21 21.33 20.06
N THR A 170 -15.94 20.41 20.67
CA THR A 170 -15.68 20.01 22.06
C THR A 170 -14.57 18.96 22.04
N VAL A 171 -13.38 19.32 22.51
CA VAL A 171 -12.21 18.44 22.50
C VAL A 171 -12.29 17.43 23.63
N ASP A 172 -12.30 16.14 23.28
CA ASP A 172 -12.04 15.04 24.19
C ASP A 172 -10.53 14.82 24.32
N ALA A 173 -10.00 15.13 25.51
CA ALA A 173 -8.59 14.93 25.84
C ALA A 173 -8.15 13.45 25.76
N ALA A 174 -9.07 12.49 25.93
CA ALA A 174 -8.71 11.07 25.81
C ALA A 174 -8.55 10.61 24.35
N ASP A 175 -9.21 11.27 23.39
CA ASP A 175 -9.08 11.01 21.95
C ASP A 175 -9.07 12.32 21.16
N PRO A 176 -7.95 13.09 21.16
CA PRO A 176 -7.82 14.36 20.44
C PRO A 176 -7.49 14.15 18.95
N TRP A 177 -7.78 12.98 18.38
CA TRP A 177 -7.30 12.59 17.04
C TRP A 177 -8.39 12.67 15.99
N ALA A 178 -8.21 13.57 15.02
CA ALA A 178 -8.96 13.56 13.78
C ALA A 178 -8.56 12.38 12.89
N ARG A 179 -9.55 11.79 12.22
CA ARG A 179 -9.38 10.61 11.36
C ARG A 179 -9.63 10.95 9.90
N LEU A 180 -8.86 10.32 9.01
CA LEU A 180 -9.05 10.42 7.56
C LEU A 180 -10.32 9.65 7.15
N ILE A 181 -11.23 10.31 6.43
CA ILE A 181 -12.52 9.72 5.98
C ILE A 181 -12.51 9.39 4.47
N GLY A 182 -11.33 9.09 3.97
CA GLY A 182 -11.16 8.50 2.66
C GLY A 182 -9.70 8.21 2.40
N SER A 183 -9.38 6.94 2.25
CA SER A 183 -8.02 6.43 2.11
C SER A 183 -7.44 6.75 0.73
N TRP A 184 -6.11 6.82 0.68
CA TRP A 184 -5.36 6.96 -0.57
C TRP A 184 -4.51 5.73 -0.82
N THR A 185 -4.43 5.32 -2.08
CA THR A 185 -3.47 4.33 -2.57
C THR A 185 -2.73 4.94 -3.75
N LEU A 186 -1.44 5.16 -3.58
CA LEU A 186 -0.58 5.69 -4.64
C LEU A 186 0.07 4.50 -5.35
N VAL A 187 -0.08 4.44 -6.67
CA VAL A 187 0.42 3.34 -7.50
C VAL A 187 1.23 3.94 -8.63
N GLY A 188 2.51 3.66 -8.71
CA GLY A 188 3.35 4.26 -9.73
C GLY A 188 4.72 3.63 -9.86
N ASP A 189 5.43 4.01 -10.91
CA ASP A 189 6.85 3.70 -11.03
C ASP A 189 7.65 4.62 -10.10
N PHE A 190 7.79 4.19 -8.86
CA PHE A 190 8.63 4.86 -7.87
C PHE A 190 10.11 4.52 -8.03
N ALA A 191 10.52 3.76 -9.05
CA ALA A 191 11.92 3.34 -9.28
C ALA A 191 12.62 2.73 -8.04
N GLY A 192 11.85 2.06 -7.18
CA GLY A 192 12.36 1.48 -5.92
C GLY A 192 12.50 2.47 -4.76
N GLN A 193 12.04 3.72 -4.91
CA GLN A 193 12.12 4.78 -3.91
C GLN A 193 10.82 4.96 -3.11
N THR A 194 10.12 3.87 -2.82
CA THR A 194 8.82 3.94 -2.12
C THR A 194 8.93 4.58 -0.73
N GLU A 195 10.01 4.30 0.01
CA GLU A 195 10.25 4.93 1.33
C GLU A 195 10.49 6.44 1.22
N VAL A 196 11.25 6.89 0.21
CA VAL A 196 11.48 8.33 -0.04
C VAL A 196 10.16 9.04 -0.35
N VAL A 197 9.28 8.41 -1.11
CA VAL A 197 7.93 8.92 -1.38
C VAL A 197 7.10 8.99 -0.11
N ALA A 198 7.18 7.97 0.75
CA ALA A 198 6.50 7.98 2.04
C ALA A 198 7.02 9.10 2.95
N ASP A 199 8.34 9.28 3.06
CA ASP A 199 8.96 10.34 3.86
C ASP A 199 8.57 11.73 3.36
N ALA A 200 8.60 11.96 2.04
CA ALA A 200 8.14 13.22 1.47
C ALA A 200 6.65 13.49 1.77
N LEU A 201 5.79 12.48 1.70
CA LEU A 201 4.40 12.63 2.14
C LEU A 201 4.33 13.02 3.62
N ARG A 202 5.14 12.43 4.50
CA ARG A 202 5.15 12.79 5.92
C ARG A 202 5.58 14.22 6.16
N GLU A 203 6.62 14.66 5.46
CA GLU A 203 7.13 16.02 5.55
C GLU A 203 6.05 17.03 5.15
N HIS A 204 5.39 16.81 4.00
CA HIS A 204 4.32 17.71 3.52
C HIS A 204 3.07 17.71 4.41
N PHE A 205 2.74 16.58 5.05
CA PHE A 205 1.65 16.52 6.03
C PHE A 205 2.01 17.21 7.35
N GLY A 206 3.22 16.96 7.87
CA GLY A 206 3.70 17.57 9.11
C GLY A 206 4.00 19.06 8.99
N GLY A 207 4.32 19.53 7.79
CA GLY A 207 4.58 20.93 7.46
C GLY A 207 3.34 21.77 7.17
N LEU A 208 2.13 21.29 7.46
CA LEU A 208 0.93 22.12 7.35
C LEU A 208 0.88 23.14 8.50
N ASP A 209 0.90 24.43 8.14
CA ASP A 209 0.88 25.53 9.10
C ASP A 209 -0.44 25.60 9.86
N THR A 210 -0.35 25.37 11.18
CA THR A 210 -1.48 25.49 12.09
C THR A 210 -1.64 26.95 12.52
N HIS A 211 -2.87 27.44 12.60
CA HIS A 211 -3.11 28.80 13.11
C HIS A 211 -3.04 28.86 14.65
N ASP A 212 -2.68 30.04 15.19
CA ASP A 212 -2.37 30.21 16.62
C ASP A 212 -3.53 29.86 17.57
N ASP A 213 -4.77 30.01 17.13
CA ASP A 213 -5.99 29.72 17.90
C ASP A 213 -6.61 28.34 17.58
N ALA A 214 -5.82 27.42 16.99
CA ALA A 214 -6.31 26.07 16.69
C ALA A 214 -6.62 25.29 17.97
N PRO A 215 -7.71 24.49 17.99
CA PRO A 215 -8.02 23.63 19.11
C PRO A 215 -6.96 22.52 19.25
N GLU A 216 -6.84 21.95 20.47
CA GLU A 216 -5.91 20.86 20.82
C GLU A 216 -6.34 19.50 20.20
N ILE A 217 -6.49 19.46 18.88
CA ILE A 217 -6.73 18.25 18.10
C ILE A 217 -5.65 18.14 17.01
N ALA A 218 -5.35 16.92 16.59
CA ALA A 218 -4.42 16.69 15.49
C ALA A 218 -4.90 15.58 14.57
N ILE A 219 -4.51 15.62 13.31
CA ILE A 219 -4.76 14.54 12.36
C ILE A 219 -3.75 13.44 12.61
N ARG A 220 -4.25 12.19 12.74
CA ARG A 220 -3.40 11.00 12.83
C ARG A 220 -3.77 9.99 11.76
N SER A 221 -2.78 9.58 10.98
CA SER A 221 -2.89 8.53 9.97
C SER A 221 -1.56 7.78 9.85
N GLU A 222 -1.45 6.89 8.87
CA GLU A 222 -0.27 6.11 8.56
C GLU A 222 -0.04 6.03 7.05
N VAL A 223 1.22 6.06 6.61
CA VAL A 223 1.61 5.60 5.26
C VAL A 223 2.10 4.18 5.38
N ARG A 224 1.60 3.30 4.52
CA ARG A 224 2.09 1.91 4.38
C ARG A 224 2.73 1.75 3.02
N THR A 225 3.98 1.31 2.96
CA THR A 225 4.73 1.09 1.71
C THR A 225 4.79 -0.40 1.32
N GLU A 226 4.50 -1.27 2.28
CA GLU A 226 4.50 -2.72 2.10
C GLU A 226 3.09 -3.31 2.07
N PRO A 227 2.75 -4.17 1.10
CA PRO A 227 1.52 -4.92 1.10
C PRO A 227 1.60 -6.02 2.14
N THR A 228 0.48 -6.19 2.81
CA THR A 228 0.24 -7.31 3.71
C THR A 228 0.07 -8.60 2.90
N ARG A 229 0.42 -9.72 3.52
CA ARG A 229 0.12 -11.06 2.96
C ARG A 229 -1.36 -11.21 2.63
N ARG A 230 -2.25 -10.60 3.43
CA ARG A 230 -3.70 -10.60 3.20
C ARG A 230 -4.07 -9.91 1.89
N GLN A 231 -3.49 -8.74 1.60
CA GLN A 231 -3.73 -8.03 0.34
C GLN A 231 -3.25 -8.84 -0.87
N VAL A 232 -2.07 -9.47 -0.77
CA VAL A 232 -1.56 -10.37 -1.81
C VAL A 232 -2.48 -11.58 -2.01
N ALA A 233 -2.87 -12.24 -0.92
CA ALA A 233 -3.76 -13.41 -0.97
C ALA A 233 -5.13 -13.08 -1.55
N GLU A 234 -5.73 -11.96 -1.16
CA GLU A 234 -7.04 -11.54 -1.68
C GLU A 234 -6.96 -11.19 -3.17
N THR A 235 -5.89 -10.51 -3.59
CA THR A 235 -5.65 -10.20 -5.01
C THR A 235 -5.48 -11.49 -5.82
N ALA A 236 -4.58 -12.38 -5.38
CA ALA A 236 -4.34 -13.65 -6.05
C ALA A 236 -5.59 -14.52 -6.11
N ARG A 237 -6.37 -14.59 -5.01
CA ARG A 237 -7.63 -15.32 -4.96
C ARG A 237 -8.63 -14.81 -6.00
N ARG A 238 -8.80 -13.48 -6.12
CA ARG A 238 -9.73 -12.90 -7.10
C ARG A 238 -9.29 -13.18 -8.53
N MET A 239 -8.00 -13.03 -8.83
CA MET A 239 -7.48 -13.30 -10.17
C MET A 239 -7.57 -14.77 -10.52
N LEU A 240 -7.15 -15.67 -9.63
CA LEU A 240 -7.25 -17.11 -9.87
C LEU A 240 -8.71 -17.56 -10.00
N ALA A 241 -9.66 -16.94 -9.28
CA ALA A 241 -11.08 -17.25 -9.43
C ALA A 241 -11.61 -16.94 -10.84
N THR A 242 -11.09 -15.93 -11.54
CA THR A 242 -11.47 -15.69 -12.95
C THR A 242 -10.86 -16.72 -13.90
N LYS A 243 -9.86 -17.48 -13.45
CA LYS A 243 -9.18 -18.56 -14.17
C LYS A 243 -9.73 -19.95 -13.80
N ASP A 244 -10.76 -20.01 -12.96
CA ASP A 244 -11.26 -21.24 -12.34
C ASP A 244 -10.14 -22.03 -11.60
N LEU A 245 -9.27 -21.30 -10.89
CA LEU A 245 -8.18 -21.83 -10.07
C LEU A 245 -8.36 -21.45 -8.59
N ARG A 246 -7.88 -22.31 -7.69
CA ARG A 246 -7.84 -22.09 -6.24
C ARG A 246 -6.43 -21.78 -5.74
N LEU A 247 -6.31 -20.69 -4.98
CA LEU A 247 -5.06 -20.25 -4.36
C LEU A 247 -4.55 -21.23 -3.29
N THR A 248 -3.24 -21.47 -3.26
CA THR A 248 -2.54 -22.24 -2.22
C THR A 248 -1.73 -21.34 -1.27
N PRO A 249 -1.43 -21.79 -0.03
CA PRO A 249 -0.55 -21.07 0.88
C PRO A 249 0.85 -20.81 0.31
N GLU A 250 1.41 -21.79 -0.40
CA GLU A 250 2.74 -21.76 -1.03
C GLU A 250 2.75 -20.73 -2.16
N ALA A 251 1.76 -20.75 -3.05
CA ALA A 251 1.61 -19.74 -4.09
C ALA A 251 1.47 -18.33 -3.50
N THR A 252 0.72 -18.18 -2.40
CA THR A 252 0.62 -16.89 -1.71
C THR A 252 1.99 -16.40 -1.23
N SER A 253 2.79 -17.29 -0.62
CA SER A 253 4.13 -17.00 -0.13
C SER A 253 5.08 -16.60 -1.26
N VAL A 254 5.11 -17.35 -2.36
CA VAL A 254 5.96 -17.04 -3.53
C VAL A 254 5.54 -15.72 -4.17
N LEU A 255 4.24 -15.51 -4.39
CA LEU A 255 3.72 -14.24 -4.92
C LEU A 255 4.04 -13.06 -4.00
N HIS A 256 3.98 -13.24 -2.67
CA HIS A 256 4.29 -12.17 -1.71
C HIS A 256 5.79 -11.87 -1.64
N GLY A 257 6.65 -12.89 -1.71
CA GLY A 257 8.10 -12.73 -1.65
C GLY A 257 8.71 -12.21 -2.95
N LEU A 258 8.21 -12.67 -4.11
CA LEU A 258 8.81 -12.36 -5.41
C LEU A 258 8.17 -11.14 -6.10
N ALA A 259 6.86 -10.91 -5.96
CA ALA A 259 6.22 -9.75 -6.58
C ALA A 259 6.32 -8.50 -5.69
N ARG A 260 6.51 -7.32 -6.30
CA ARG A 260 6.66 -6.07 -5.55
C ARG A 260 5.36 -5.46 -5.05
N THR A 261 4.21 -5.77 -5.64
CA THR A 261 2.93 -5.19 -5.22
C THR A 261 1.76 -6.12 -5.55
N PRO A 262 0.58 -5.92 -4.93
CA PRO A 262 -0.63 -6.62 -5.35
C PRO A 262 -1.01 -6.34 -6.81
N PHE A 263 -0.62 -5.20 -7.38
CA PHE A 263 -0.81 -4.93 -8.80
C PHE A 263 0.08 -5.82 -9.68
N ASP A 264 1.32 -6.08 -9.25
CA ASP A 264 2.22 -7.00 -9.93
C ASP A 264 1.71 -8.44 -9.84
N VAL A 265 1.16 -8.84 -8.70
CA VAL A 265 0.48 -10.14 -8.56
C VAL A 265 -0.72 -10.26 -9.50
N ALA A 266 -1.54 -9.20 -9.58
CA ALA A 266 -2.69 -9.23 -10.47
C ALA A 266 -2.29 -9.36 -11.94
N ASP A 267 -1.31 -8.55 -12.35
CA ASP A 267 -0.81 -8.52 -13.72
C ASP A 267 -0.11 -9.81 -14.12
N ALA A 268 0.66 -10.43 -13.21
CA ALA A 268 1.26 -11.75 -13.43
C ALA A 268 0.20 -12.83 -13.69
N LEU A 269 -0.80 -12.92 -12.80
CA LEU A 269 -1.81 -13.99 -12.84
C LEU A 269 -2.82 -13.84 -13.99
N GLN A 270 -2.94 -12.64 -14.59
CA GLN A 270 -3.87 -12.43 -15.71
C GLN A 270 -3.52 -13.27 -16.95
N TYR A 271 -2.25 -13.64 -17.10
CA TYR A 271 -1.71 -14.40 -18.24
C TYR A 271 -1.98 -15.90 -18.15
N LEU A 272 -2.44 -16.40 -17.00
CA LEU A 272 -2.82 -17.81 -16.87
C LEU A 272 -4.01 -18.14 -17.78
N ALA A 273 -4.04 -19.37 -18.26
CA ALA A 273 -5.15 -19.91 -19.03
C ALA A 273 -6.44 -19.95 -18.19
N ASP A 274 -7.58 -19.89 -18.84
CA ASP A 274 -8.90 -20.00 -18.22
C ASP A 274 -9.37 -21.48 -18.14
N ASP A 275 -10.54 -21.73 -17.55
CA ASP A 275 -11.23 -23.03 -17.49
C ASP A 275 -10.40 -24.20 -16.89
N ASN A 276 -9.85 -24.00 -15.70
CA ASN A 276 -9.02 -24.97 -14.99
C ASN A 276 -9.76 -25.94 -14.05
N GLU A 277 -11.09 -26.06 -14.16
CA GLU A 277 -11.94 -27.00 -13.42
C GLU A 277 -11.87 -26.85 -11.88
N GLY A 278 -11.64 -25.65 -11.39
CA GLY A 278 -11.57 -25.35 -9.96
C GLY A 278 -10.41 -26.03 -9.24
N ARG A 279 -9.37 -26.50 -9.94
CA ARG A 279 -8.21 -27.14 -9.30
C ARG A 279 -7.35 -26.11 -8.56
N ARG A 280 -6.38 -26.58 -7.77
CA ARG A 280 -5.40 -25.69 -7.13
C ARG A 280 -4.38 -25.23 -8.16
N VAL A 281 -3.93 -23.97 -8.04
CA VAL A 281 -2.78 -23.47 -8.79
C VAL A 281 -1.52 -24.24 -8.38
N ASP A 282 -0.70 -24.60 -9.36
CA ASP A 282 0.56 -25.34 -9.16
C ASP A 282 1.80 -24.42 -9.23
N ALA A 283 2.98 -24.96 -8.90
CA ALA A 283 4.22 -24.18 -8.86
C ALA A 283 4.67 -23.68 -10.25
N ALA A 284 4.43 -24.47 -11.29
CA ALA A 284 4.79 -24.13 -12.66
C ALA A 284 3.93 -22.98 -13.20
N GLU A 285 2.64 -22.94 -12.85
CA GLU A 285 1.76 -21.82 -13.17
C GLU A 285 2.19 -20.53 -12.46
N VAL A 286 2.58 -20.61 -11.18
CA VAL A 286 3.10 -19.44 -10.44
C VAL A 286 4.40 -18.95 -11.08
N ARG A 287 5.29 -19.85 -11.50
CA ARG A 287 6.50 -19.52 -12.24
C ARG A 287 6.18 -18.79 -13.53
N TYR A 288 5.32 -19.38 -14.36
CA TYR A 288 4.92 -18.82 -15.64
C TYR A 288 4.30 -17.43 -15.48
N ALA A 289 3.40 -17.26 -14.52
CA ALA A 289 2.77 -15.97 -14.22
C ALA A 289 3.81 -14.91 -13.83
N LEU A 290 4.74 -15.24 -12.93
CA LEU A 290 5.79 -14.31 -12.51
C LEU A 290 6.79 -13.99 -13.63
N ALA A 291 7.04 -14.93 -14.55
CA ALA A 291 7.89 -14.71 -15.72
C ALA A 291 7.33 -13.64 -16.68
N GLN A 292 6.04 -13.29 -16.59
CA GLN A 292 5.44 -12.21 -17.39
C GLN A 292 5.77 -10.82 -16.87
N LEU A 293 6.38 -10.70 -15.69
CA LEU A 293 6.73 -9.43 -15.08
C LEU A 293 8.12 -8.98 -15.53
N GLU A 294 8.21 -7.71 -15.90
CA GLU A 294 9.51 -7.03 -16.08
C GLU A 294 10.39 -7.14 -14.82
N PRO A 295 11.72 -7.27 -14.93
CA PRO A 295 12.63 -7.45 -13.80
C PRO A 295 12.43 -6.42 -12.68
N GLY A 296 12.17 -5.16 -13.05
CA GLY A 296 11.93 -4.07 -12.09
C GLY A 296 10.74 -4.29 -11.14
N ARG A 297 9.87 -5.25 -11.43
CA ARG A 297 8.64 -5.57 -10.67
C ARG A 297 8.80 -6.78 -9.76
N LEU A 298 9.97 -7.41 -9.79
CA LEU A 298 10.36 -8.54 -8.93
C LEU A 298 11.20 -8.07 -7.73
N LEU A 299 11.26 -8.88 -6.68
CA LEU A 299 12.07 -8.70 -5.46
C LEU A 299 11.95 -7.29 -4.82
N ARG A 300 11.11 -7.17 -3.79
CA ARG A 300 11.01 -5.93 -2.98
C ARG A 300 12.35 -5.62 -2.28
N GLY A 301 12.55 -4.35 -1.91
CA GLY A 301 13.73 -3.90 -1.16
C GLY A 301 14.92 -3.51 -2.03
N PHE A 302 14.96 -3.99 -3.27
CA PHE A 302 15.97 -3.56 -4.24
C PHE A 302 15.58 -2.21 -4.88
N ASP A 303 16.49 -1.25 -4.89
CA ASP A 303 16.26 0.04 -5.58
C ASP A 303 16.66 -0.05 -7.06
N SER A 304 16.52 1.06 -7.81
CA SER A 304 16.93 1.13 -9.22
C SER A 304 18.45 1.03 -9.44
N ARG A 305 19.27 1.09 -8.38
CA ARG A 305 20.73 0.94 -8.46
C ARG A 305 21.17 -0.51 -8.34
N ARG A 306 20.34 -1.39 -7.77
CA ARG A 306 20.63 -2.82 -7.55
C ARG A 306 19.69 -3.70 -8.37
N THR A 307 19.88 -3.69 -9.69
CA THR A 307 18.98 -4.38 -10.64
C THR A 307 19.40 -5.82 -10.96
N THR A 308 20.67 -6.20 -10.73
CA THR A 308 21.18 -7.53 -11.11
C THR A 308 20.41 -8.70 -10.50
N PRO A 309 20.11 -8.76 -9.18
CA PRO A 309 19.34 -9.87 -8.61
C PRO A 309 17.98 -10.06 -9.28
N ARG A 310 17.31 -8.95 -9.62
CA ARG A 310 16.02 -8.95 -10.32
C ARG A 310 16.12 -9.50 -11.74
N LYS A 311 17.14 -9.06 -12.49
CA LYS A 311 17.41 -9.53 -13.85
C LYS A 311 17.71 -11.04 -13.87
N ILE A 312 18.52 -11.50 -12.91
CA ILE A 312 18.84 -12.93 -12.75
C ILE A 312 17.56 -13.73 -12.44
N VAL A 313 16.75 -13.30 -11.47
CA VAL A 313 15.50 -14.00 -11.14
C VAL A 313 14.52 -13.99 -12.31
N SER A 314 14.41 -12.89 -13.06
CA SER A 314 13.58 -12.83 -14.28
C SER A 314 14.03 -13.85 -15.33
N ALA A 315 15.32 -13.85 -15.68
CA ALA A 315 15.88 -14.80 -16.64
C ALA A 315 15.72 -16.26 -16.18
N LEU A 316 15.83 -16.50 -14.88
CA LEU A 316 15.61 -17.81 -14.28
C LEU A 316 14.14 -18.20 -14.20
N LEU A 317 13.18 -17.27 -14.11
CA LEU A 317 11.74 -17.58 -14.18
C LEU A 317 11.34 -18.02 -15.59
N GLU A 318 11.86 -17.34 -16.61
CA GLU A 318 11.64 -17.63 -18.03
C GLU A 318 12.30 -18.92 -18.52
N ALA A 319 13.33 -19.40 -17.83
CA ALA A 319 14.01 -20.63 -18.20
C ALA A 319 13.11 -21.85 -18.04
N GLU A 320 13.19 -22.79 -18.98
CA GLU A 320 12.45 -24.08 -18.95
C GLU A 320 13.34 -25.23 -18.45
N ARG A 321 14.62 -24.97 -18.21
CA ARG A 321 15.63 -25.91 -17.71
C ARG A 321 16.72 -25.17 -16.94
N PRO A 322 17.61 -25.87 -16.21
CA PRO A 322 18.82 -25.25 -15.68
C PRO A 322 19.62 -24.53 -16.78
N VAL A 323 20.14 -23.34 -16.43
CA VAL A 323 20.88 -22.45 -17.33
C VAL A 323 22.33 -22.34 -16.90
N THR A 324 23.23 -22.44 -17.87
CA THR A 324 24.68 -22.31 -17.61
C THR A 324 25.06 -20.87 -17.28
N ASP A 325 26.26 -20.67 -16.72
CA ASP A 325 26.87 -19.36 -16.49
C ASP A 325 26.73 -18.39 -17.67
N ALA A 326 27.14 -18.83 -18.86
CA ALA A 326 27.17 -17.99 -20.06
C ALA A 326 25.76 -17.66 -20.56
N GLU A 327 24.86 -18.65 -20.51
CA GLU A 327 23.45 -18.46 -20.89
C GLU A 327 22.72 -17.51 -19.95
N LEU A 328 23.03 -17.57 -18.64
CA LEU A 328 22.44 -16.67 -17.65
C LEU A 328 22.97 -15.23 -17.79
N ASP A 329 24.27 -15.06 -18.04
CA ASP A 329 24.87 -13.74 -18.30
C ASP A 329 24.20 -13.07 -19.52
N GLU A 330 23.99 -13.82 -20.61
CA GLU A 330 23.34 -13.34 -21.83
C GLU A 330 21.86 -13.02 -21.59
N ARG A 331 21.07 -13.96 -21.05
CA ARG A 331 19.62 -13.79 -20.84
C ARG A 331 19.29 -12.66 -19.87
N ALA A 332 20.04 -12.54 -18.78
CA ALA A 332 19.82 -11.49 -17.78
C ALA A 332 20.42 -10.14 -18.20
N ASP A 333 21.22 -10.09 -19.27
CA ASP A 333 21.98 -8.92 -19.69
C ASP A 333 22.81 -8.36 -18.52
N VAL A 334 23.71 -9.20 -18.00
CA VAL A 334 24.60 -8.88 -16.87
C VAL A 334 26.02 -9.37 -17.14
N SER A 335 27.00 -8.74 -16.50
CA SER A 335 28.39 -9.21 -16.58
C SER A 335 28.60 -10.45 -15.71
N SER A 336 29.52 -11.35 -16.12
CA SER A 336 29.90 -12.53 -15.33
C SER A 336 30.43 -12.20 -13.92
N ARG A 337 30.97 -10.99 -13.73
CA ARG A 337 31.33 -10.51 -12.39
C ARG A 337 30.07 -10.22 -11.58
N SER A 338 29.16 -9.40 -12.12
CA SER A 338 27.92 -9.04 -11.42
C SER A 338 27.04 -10.25 -11.13
N ARG A 339 26.97 -11.22 -12.05
CA ARG A 339 26.31 -12.51 -11.78
C ARG A 339 26.93 -13.19 -10.57
N ARG A 340 28.25 -13.43 -10.56
CA ARG A 340 28.91 -14.09 -9.43
C ARG A 340 28.68 -13.36 -8.10
N ASP A 341 28.77 -12.03 -8.12
CA ASP A 341 28.60 -11.20 -6.92
C ASP A 341 27.18 -11.27 -6.32
N HIS A 342 26.15 -11.56 -7.12
CA HIS A 342 24.74 -11.54 -6.68
C HIS A 342 24.02 -12.89 -6.68
N LEU A 343 24.47 -13.83 -7.52
CA LEU A 343 23.92 -15.18 -7.59
C LEU A 343 24.22 -15.98 -6.31
N ALA A 344 25.37 -15.71 -5.69
CA ALA A 344 25.73 -16.27 -4.39
C ALA A 344 24.65 -15.99 -3.34
N ASP A 345 24.27 -14.73 -3.14
CA ASP A 345 23.18 -14.38 -2.21
C ASP A 345 21.86 -15.11 -2.54
N LEU A 346 21.50 -15.25 -3.83
CA LEU A 346 20.27 -15.95 -4.25
C LEU A 346 20.31 -17.46 -3.94
N ASN A 347 21.50 -18.06 -4.03
CA ASN A 347 21.74 -19.45 -3.64
C ASN A 347 21.69 -19.62 -2.12
N GLU A 348 22.36 -18.73 -1.38
CA GLU A 348 22.37 -18.75 0.09
C GLU A 348 20.97 -18.63 0.70
N VAL A 349 20.10 -17.79 0.13
CA VAL A 349 18.70 -17.68 0.60
C VAL A 349 17.80 -18.84 0.14
N GLY A 350 18.31 -19.77 -0.67
CA GLY A 350 17.57 -20.94 -1.17
C GLY A 350 16.54 -20.62 -2.25
N LEU A 351 16.68 -19.49 -2.96
CA LEU A 351 15.84 -19.13 -4.11
C LEU A 351 16.36 -19.76 -5.41
N VAL A 352 17.68 -19.89 -5.52
CA VAL A 352 18.39 -20.48 -6.65
C VAL A 352 19.13 -21.72 -6.17
N GLU A 353 19.28 -22.70 -7.05
CA GLU A 353 20.08 -23.90 -6.81
C GLU A 353 21.06 -24.07 -7.97
N GLU A 354 22.32 -24.39 -7.63
CA GLU A 354 23.32 -24.85 -8.59
C GLU A 354 23.18 -26.37 -8.78
N THR A 355 23.05 -26.79 -10.03
CA THR A 355 22.96 -28.20 -10.44
C THR A 355 24.12 -28.55 -11.35
N ASP A 356 24.34 -29.84 -11.62
CA ASP A 356 25.33 -30.30 -12.61
C ASP A 356 25.12 -29.70 -14.02
N ARG A 357 23.91 -29.21 -14.32
CA ARG A 357 23.54 -28.64 -15.62
C ARG A 357 23.50 -27.09 -15.62
N GLY A 358 23.90 -26.45 -14.53
CA GLY A 358 23.81 -25.00 -14.33
C GLY A 358 22.79 -24.63 -13.25
N TYR A 359 22.31 -23.39 -13.25
CA TYR A 359 21.44 -22.86 -12.21
C TYR A 359 19.96 -22.98 -12.55
N ARG A 360 19.13 -23.17 -11.53
CA ARG A 360 17.67 -23.05 -11.63
C ARG A 360 17.13 -22.15 -10.52
N LEU A 361 15.96 -21.57 -10.76
CA LEU A 361 15.12 -21.11 -9.66
C LEU A 361 14.50 -22.35 -8.98
N CYS A 362 14.42 -22.36 -7.65
CA CYS A 362 13.78 -23.40 -6.84
C CYS A 362 12.24 -23.35 -6.95
N LEU A 363 11.72 -23.44 -8.18
CA LEU A 363 10.31 -23.41 -8.52
C LEU A 363 10.09 -24.30 -9.74
N SER A 364 9.03 -25.13 -9.76
CA SER A 364 8.81 -26.13 -10.81
C SER A 364 8.91 -25.56 -12.23
N PHE A 365 9.57 -26.29 -13.14
CA PHE A 365 9.47 -26.02 -14.57
C PHE A 365 8.08 -26.37 -15.12
N SER A 366 7.69 -25.76 -16.23
CA SER A 366 6.43 -26.03 -16.92
C SER A 366 6.47 -27.26 -17.84
N ASP A 367 7.66 -27.72 -18.21
CA ASP A 367 7.81 -28.75 -19.24
C ASP A 367 7.46 -30.15 -18.70
N VAL A 368 6.72 -30.89 -19.53
CA VAL A 368 6.09 -32.18 -19.20
C VAL A 368 6.87 -33.35 -19.78
N ASP A 369 7.77 -33.09 -20.73
CA ASP A 369 8.44 -34.08 -21.57
C ASP A 369 9.92 -34.31 -21.19
N GLY A 370 10.37 -33.76 -20.06
CA GLY A 370 11.72 -33.95 -19.52
C GLY A 370 11.87 -35.23 -18.67
N ASP A 371 13.12 -35.67 -18.46
CA ASP A 371 13.48 -36.84 -17.62
C ASP A 371 13.06 -36.71 -16.13
N ASP A 372 12.58 -35.52 -15.70
CA ASP A 372 12.14 -35.20 -14.33
C ASP A 372 10.74 -34.54 -14.36
N PRO A 373 9.64 -35.31 -14.29
CA PRO A 373 8.29 -34.77 -14.36
C PRO A 373 7.90 -34.06 -13.05
N GLU A 374 8.30 -32.79 -12.89
CA GLU A 374 8.02 -31.95 -11.71
C GLU A 374 6.53 -31.55 -11.57
N ARG A 375 5.73 -31.74 -12.63
CA ARG A 375 4.31 -31.35 -12.70
C ARG A 375 3.44 -31.97 -11.59
N TYR A 376 3.81 -33.14 -11.06
CA TYR A 376 3.02 -33.85 -10.05
C TYR A 376 3.57 -33.74 -8.62
N THR A 377 4.75 -33.14 -8.46
CA THR A 377 5.45 -33.12 -7.17
C THR A 377 5.64 -31.72 -6.61
N ASP A 378 5.41 -30.66 -7.42
CA ASP A 378 5.52 -29.24 -7.05
C ASP A 378 6.80 -28.89 -6.27
N VAL A 379 7.77 -28.30 -6.95
CA VAL A 379 8.98 -27.74 -6.34
C VAL A 379 8.70 -26.30 -5.91
N TRP A 380 8.92 -26.00 -4.63
CA TRP A 380 8.81 -24.66 -4.05
C TRP A 380 10.15 -24.24 -3.41
N PRO A 381 10.42 -22.92 -3.26
CA PRO A 381 11.66 -22.45 -2.65
C PRO A 381 11.84 -22.94 -1.20
N ALA A 382 13.09 -22.96 -0.73
CA ALA A 382 13.40 -23.44 0.62
C ALA A 382 12.54 -22.73 1.69
N LEU A 383 12.05 -23.51 2.66
CA LEU A 383 11.17 -23.08 3.76
C LEU A 383 9.81 -22.50 3.34
N VAL A 384 9.49 -22.42 2.04
CA VAL A 384 8.14 -22.23 1.53
C VAL A 384 7.41 -23.57 1.60
N ALA A 385 6.59 -23.75 2.62
CA ALA A 385 5.75 -24.94 2.78
C ALA A 385 4.40 -24.55 3.37
N ASP A 386 3.45 -25.50 3.43
CA ASP A 386 2.21 -25.32 4.17
C ASP A 386 2.53 -24.73 5.55
N PRO A 387 1.96 -23.56 5.91
CA PRO A 387 2.18 -22.93 7.19
C PRO A 387 1.87 -23.84 8.40
N LYS A 388 1.20 -24.97 8.22
CA LYS A 388 0.98 -25.94 9.31
C LYS A 388 2.20 -26.82 9.62
N MET A 389 3.26 -26.78 8.79
CA MET A 389 4.50 -27.50 9.01
C MET A 389 5.46 -26.72 9.95
N PRO A 390 6.28 -27.41 10.78
CA PRO A 390 7.15 -26.78 11.78
C PRO A 390 8.32 -25.95 11.22
N SER A 391 8.45 -25.85 9.89
CA SER A 391 9.51 -25.12 9.18
C SER A 391 9.54 -23.62 9.51
N VAL A 392 8.42 -23.04 9.98
CA VAL A 392 8.37 -21.61 10.33
C VAL A 392 9.29 -21.24 11.50
N HIS A 393 9.52 -22.14 12.45
CA HIS A 393 10.45 -21.91 13.56
C HIS A 393 11.92 -21.92 13.08
N VAL A 394 12.21 -22.72 12.06
CA VAL A 394 13.52 -22.75 11.39
C VAL A 394 13.74 -21.44 10.64
N ALA A 395 12.76 -21.00 9.86
CA ALA A 395 12.79 -19.72 9.15
C ALA A 395 12.99 -18.53 10.11
N ALA A 396 12.24 -18.49 11.21
CA ALA A 396 12.37 -17.45 12.22
C ALA A 396 13.77 -17.43 12.86
N LYS A 397 14.33 -18.60 13.19
CA LYS A 397 15.69 -18.71 13.73
C LYS A 397 16.74 -18.24 12.73
N ALA A 398 16.63 -18.64 11.46
CA ALA A 398 17.55 -18.21 10.41
C ALA A 398 17.54 -16.68 10.22
N LEU A 399 16.35 -16.08 10.16
CA LEU A 399 16.20 -14.62 10.09
C LEU A 399 16.84 -13.92 11.29
N ARG A 400 16.62 -14.46 12.51
CA ARG A 400 17.19 -13.88 13.72
C ARG A 400 18.70 -13.88 13.71
N ILE A 401 19.32 -15.00 13.36
CA ILE A 401 20.78 -15.11 13.32
C ILE A 401 21.36 -14.22 12.23
N GLY A 402 20.76 -14.20 11.03
CA GLY A 402 21.19 -13.29 9.97
C GLY A 402 21.10 -11.82 10.40
N ARG A 403 20.02 -11.42 11.08
CA ARG A 403 19.85 -10.05 11.58
C ARG A 403 20.84 -9.67 12.68
N GLU A 404 21.06 -10.57 13.63
CA GLU A 404 22.03 -10.38 14.70
C GLU A 404 23.45 -10.24 14.12
N HIS A 405 23.83 -11.13 13.19
CA HIS A 405 25.15 -11.13 12.55
C HIS A 405 25.41 -9.86 11.73
N HIS A 406 24.43 -9.42 10.93
CA HIS A 406 24.55 -8.22 10.09
C HIS A 406 24.17 -6.93 10.84
N GLY A 407 23.82 -7.04 12.12
CA GLY A 407 23.40 -5.95 12.99
C GLY A 407 24.56 -5.07 13.46
N PRO A 408 24.28 -4.04 14.28
CA PRO A 408 25.31 -3.15 14.82
C PRO A 408 26.16 -3.78 15.94
N GLY A 409 25.80 -4.96 16.43
CA GLY A 409 26.54 -5.70 17.47
C GLY A 409 27.66 -6.57 16.93
N ASP A 410 28.26 -7.38 17.80
CA ASP A 410 29.29 -8.33 17.40
C ASP A 410 28.69 -9.43 16.50
N PRO A 411 29.38 -9.79 15.38
CA PRO A 411 28.88 -10.82 14.48
C PRO A 411 28.71 -12.18 15.16
N VAL A 412 27.63 -12.87 14.82
CA VAL A 412 27.36 -14.22 15.34
C VAL A 412 28.31 -15.23 14.69
N GLU A 413 29.20 -15.84 15.48
CA GLU A 413 30.16 -16.83 15.00
C GLU A 413 29.60 -18.27 14.94
N THR A 414 28.60 -18.59 15.77
CA THR A 414 28.01 -19.95 15.85
C THR A 414 26.49 -19.94 15.82
N VAL A 415 25.92 -20.88 15.06
CA VAL A 415 24.48 -20.88 14.71
C VAL A 415 23.64 -21.75 15.67
N GLY A 416 24.27 -22.81 16.21
CA GLY A 416 23.66 -23.73 17.16
C GLY A 416 22.33 -24.32 16.68
N TRP A 417 22.26 -24.82 15.44
CA TRP A 417 21.03 -25.43 14.89
C TRP A 417 20.60 -26.63 15.76
N PRO A 418 19.37 -26.62 16.35
CA PRO A 418 18.95 -27.66 17.27
C PRO A 418 18.34 -28.88 16.57
N TYR A 419 18.23 -28.88 15.23
CA TYR A 419 17.45 -29.87 14.49
C TYR A 419 18.37 -30.90 13.85
N THR A 420 18.60 -32.01 14.54
CA THR A 420 19.16 -33.20 13.91
C THR A 420 18.12 -33.81 12.95
N GLY A 421 18.39 -33.86 11.65
CA GLY A 421 17.57 -34.60 10.67
C GLY A 421 16.69 -33.79 9.72
N VAL A 422 16.79 -32.45 9.71
CA VAL A 422 16.34 -31.59 8.60
C VAL A 422 17.59 -31.21 7.81
N SER A 423 17.50 -31.03 6.49
CA SER A 423 18.57 -30.36 5.74
C SER A 423 18.93 -29.04 6.42
N ASP A 424 20.22 -28.73 6.52
CA ASP A 424 20.65 -27.50 7.18
C ASP A 424 19.96 -26.29 6.54
N PRO A 425 19.32 -25.41 7.33
CA PRO A 425 18.64 -24.25 6.77
C PRO A 425 19.66 -23.26 6.17
N PRO A 426 19.19 -22.37 5.28
CA PRO A 426 19.96 -21.24 4.76
C PRO A 426 20.80 -20.52 5.82
N ASP A 427 22.12 -20.42 5.60
CA ASP A 427 23.01 -19.65 6.45
C ASP A 427 23.10 -18.19 5.99
N LEU A 428 22.20 -17.36 6.51
CA LEU A 428 22.04 -15.97 6.07
C LEU A 428 23.19 -15.04 6.47
N ARG A 429 24.24 -15.55 7.12
CA ARG A 429 25.43 -14.77 7.50
C ARG A 429 26.32 -14.45 6.31
N GLU A 430 26.34 -15.32 5.30
CA GLU A 430 27.18 -15.17 4.10
C GLU A 430 26.61 -14.16 3.07
N LEU A 431 25.45 -13.57 3.35
CA LEU A 431 24.84 -12.58 2.47
C LEU A 431 25.72 -11.33 2.34
N SER A 432 26.10 -11.02 1.10
CA SER A 432 26.82 -9.79 0.77
C SER A 432 25.90 -8.56 0.77
N THR A 433 24.62 -8.74 0.42
CA THR A 433 23.60 -7.70 0.40
C THR A 433 22.41 -8.10 1.30
N PRO A 434 22.58 -8.17 2.63
CA PRO A 434 21.63 -8.84 3.52
C PRO A 434 20.28 -8.14 3.62
N ARG A 435 20.24 -6.81 3.58
CA ARG A 435 19.04 -6.03 3.96
C ARG A 435 17.79 -6.31 3.12
N PRO A 436 17.81 -6.22 1.78
CA PRO A 436 16.62 -6.55 0.98
C PRO A 436 16.09 -7.97 1.24
N TYR A 437 16.98 -8.94 1.46
CA TYR A 437 16.56 -10.31 1.74
C TYR A 437 15.96 -10.47 3.14
N LEU A 438 16.68 -10.01 4.16
CA LEU A 438 16.25 -10.14 5.55
C LEU A 438 15.02 -9.31 5.85
N ASP A 439 14.91 -8.11 5.28
CA ASP A 439 13.86 -7.15 5.59
C ASP A 439 12.60 -7.38 4.75
N ASP A 440 12.74 -7.62 3.45
CA ASP A 440 11.60 -7.63 2.52
C ASP A 440 11.26 -9.01 1.97
N VAL A 441 12.23 -9.71 1.37
CA VAL A 441 11.97 -10.91 0.56
C VAL A 441 11.66 -12.12 1.44
N LEU A 442 12.57 -12.49 2.35
CA LEU A 442 12.46 -13.72 3.13
C LEU A 442 11.31 -13.69 4.14
N PRO A 443 11.02 -12.58 4.87
CA PRO A 443 9.90 -12.56 5.79
C PRO A 443 8.54 -12.74 5.09
N ALA A 444 8.40 -12.23 3.87
CA ALA A 444 7.23 -12.40 3.03
C ALA A 444 7.16 -13.83 2.48
N LEU A 445 8.26 -14.31 1.89
CA LEU A 445 8.39 -15.65 1.31
C LEU A 445 8.13 -16.75 2.34
N TRP A 446 8.66 -16.64 3.55
CA TRP A 446 8.51 -17.65 4.59
C TRP A 446 7.27 -17.46 5.48
N SER A 447 6.46 -16.43 5.22
CA SER A 447 5.25 -16.12 5.99
C SER A 447 5.44 -16.05 7.51
N VAL A 448 6.63 -15.67 7.98
CA VAL A 448 6.89 -15.54 9.43
C VAL A 448 6.09 -14.39 10.04
N ARG A 449 5.87 -13.31 9.27
CA ARG A 449 5.18 -12.08 9.70
C ARG A 449 3.70 -12.26 10.04
N VAL A 450 3.08 -13.37 9.64
CA VAL A 450 1.66 -13.64 9.93
C VAL A 450 1.45 -14.61 11.09
N ARG A 451 2.53 -15.02 11.77
CA ARG A 451 2.46 -15.87 12.95
C ARG A 451 2.34 -15.05 14.21
N SER A 452 1.33 -15.35 15.01
CA SER A 452 1.10 -14.76 16.33
C SER A 452 2.35 -14.79 17.21
N GLU A 453 3.18 -15.82 17.08
CA GLU A 453 4.39 -16.04 17.85
C GLU A 453 5.53 -15.08 17.47
N TYR A 454 5.51 -14.54 16.25
CA TYR A 454 6.61 -13.74 15.68
C TYR A 454 6.18 -12.36 15.17
N VAL A 455 4.87 -12.05 15.19
CA VAL A 455 4.34 -10.80 14.63
C VAL A 455 4.93 -9.56 15.30
N ASP A 456 5.26 -9.65 16.59
CA ASP A 456 5.86 -8.57 17.38
C ASP A 456 7.37 -8.77 17.63
N ASP A 457 8.00 -9.79 17.03
CA ASP A 457 9.42 -10.09 17.19
C ASP A 457 10.27 -9.37 16.12
N LEU A 458 10.77 -8.19 16.48
CA LEU A 458 11.65 -7.37 15.64
C LEU A 458 12.97 -8.08 15.27
N GLY A 459 13.37 -9.08 16.04
CA GLY A 459 14.51 -9.92 15.75
C GLY A 459 14.24 -10.93 14.64
N VAL A 460 12.99 -11.20 14.26
CA VAL A 460 12.62 -12.12 13.19
C VAL A 460 12.22 -11.36 11.93
N ALA A 461 11.36 -10.36 12.05
CA ALA A 461 10.94 -9.52 10.94
C ALA A 461 10.92 -8.06 11.38
N PRO A 462 11.30 -7.11 10.52
CA PRO A 462 11.15 -5.72 10.87
C PRO A 462 9.66 -5.40 10.95
N SER A 463 9.31 -4.35 11.70
CA SER A 463 7.98 -3.76 11.61
C SER A 463 7.66 -3.52 10.14
N ILE A 464 6.45 -3.86 9.72
CA ILE A 464 5.91 -3.42 8.43
C ILE A 464 6.20 -1.92 8.32
N SER A 465 6.78 -1.45 7.22
CA SER A 465 7.04 -0.01 7.05
C SER A 465 5.71 0.76 7.07
N THR A 466 5.37 1.18 8.29
CA THR A 466 4.23 2.01 8.64
C THR A 466 4.80 3.28 9.23
N ALA A 467 4.71 4.35 8.47
CA ALA A 467 5.18 5.65 8.92
C ALA A 467 4.00 6.46 9.48
N PRO A 468 4.06 6.94 10.74
CA PRO A 468 3.00 7.80 11.25
C PRO A 468 2.94 9.10 10.47
N LEU A 469 1.74 9.44 10.02
CA LEU A 469 1.39 10.76 9.49
C LEU A 469 0.71 11.56 10.59
N ARG A 470 1.26 12.75 10.85
CA ARG A 470 0.70 13.70 11.81
C ARG A 470 0.65 15.08 11.18
N ALA A 471 -0.43 15.80 11.45
CA ALA A 471 -0.60 17.20 11.06
C ALA A 471 -1.41 17.92 12.14
N GLY A 472 -1.06 19.17 12.45
CA GLY A 472 -1.67 19.94 13.53
C GLY A 472 -0.72 20.20 14.69
N PRO A 473 -1.22 20.83 15.77
CA PRO A 473 -0.41 21.19 16.93
C PRO A 473 0.14 19.94 17.63
N PRO A 474 1.28 20.06 18.35
CA PRO A 474 1.73 19.00 19.24
C PRO A 474 0.66 18.73 20.31
N ILE A 475 0.38 17.46 20.56
CA ILE A 475 -0.53 17.04 21.62
C ILE A 475 0.34 16.64 22.82
N ASP A 476 0.49 17.53 23.79
CA ASP A 476 1.37 17.35 24.97
C ASP A 476 0.79 16.40 26.04
N GLN A 477 -0.34 15.76 25.77
CA GLN A 477 -1.03 14.95 26.76
C GLN A 477 -0.34 13.59 26.93
N THR A 478 0.27 13.42 28.11
CA THR A 478 0.76 12.12 28.58
C THR A 478 -0.46 11.28 28.95
N ALA A 479 -0.58 10.07 28.40
CA ALA A 479 -1.60 9.13 28.85
C ALA A 479 -1.53 9.04 30.39
N LEU A 480 -2.65 9.27 31.07
CA LEU A 480 -2.73 9.03 32.51
C LEU A 480 -2.25 7.60 32.75
N GLN A 481 -1.17 7.44 33.52
CA GLN A 481 -0.74 6.13 33.98
C GLN A 481 -1.97 5.48 34.62
N ASN A 482 -2.33 4.28 34.15
CA ASN A 482 -3.34 3.48 34.80
C ASN A 482 -2.99 3.44 36.29
N VAL A 483 -3.80 4.11 37.10
CA VAL A 483 -3.78 3.93 38.55
C VAL A 483 -4.27 2.52 38.75
N THR A 484 -3.36 1.55 38.73
CA THR A 484 -3.62 0.24 39.29
C THR A 484 -3.94 0.46 40.75
N ASP A 485 -5.14 0.03 41.13
CA ASP A 485 -5.68 0.08 42.48
C ASP A 485 -4.59 -0.17 43.51
N GLY A 486 -4.39 0.82 44.39
CA GLY A 486 -3.63 0.63 45.59
C GLY A 486 -4.31 -0.41 46.47
N ASP A 487 -3.55 -1.44 46.84
CA ASP A 487 -3.91 -2.41 47.88
C ASP A 487 -4.50 -1.69 49.11
N PRO A 488 -5.65 -2.15 49.64
CA PRO A 488 -6.13 -1.66 50.92
C PRO A 488 -5.37 -2.40 52.02
N THR A 489 -4.30 -1.80 52.53
CA THR A 489 -3.81 -2.09 53.88
C THR A 489 -4.08 -0.89 54.78
N GLY A 490 -5.14 -1.02 55.57
CA GLY A 490 -5.58 -0.08 56.61
C GLY A 490 -6.85 -0.57 57.27
#